data_AF-A0A957IKM7-F1
#
_entry.id   AF-A0A957IKM7-F1
#
_cell.length_a   1.000
_cell.length_b   1.000
_cell.length_c   1.000
_cell.angle_alpha   90.00
_cell.angle_beta   90.00
_cell.angle_gamma   90.00
#
_symmetry.space_group_name_H-M   'P 1'
#
loop_
_entity.id
_entity.type
_entity.pdbx_description
1 polymer ?
#
loop_
_entity_poly.entity_id
_entity_poly.type
_entity_poly.pdbx_seq_one_letter_code
_entity_poly.pdbx_strand_id
1 'polypeptide(L)'
;ITGLTAHYNVGFELWTFVIGHGVIELSAIFIAGGSGLMLGWAILQPGLLKRGDALMLAGRKAVKLIIGCVPILIVAGLIEGFISPNENIPWPVKWSVGIVTGILLYSYLLFVGRGES
;
A
#
# COMPACT_ATOMS: atom_id res chain seq x y z
N ILE A 1 14.53 3.13 12.72
CA ILE A 1 14.93 1.70 12.82
C ILE A 1 16.12 1.38 11.91
N THR A 2 16.14 1.81 10.64
CA THR A 2 17.26 1.60 9.71
C THR A 2 18.61 2.14 10.23
N GLY A 3 18.62 3.31 10.87
CA GLY A 3 19.85 3.85 11.49
C GLY A 3 20.38 3.01 12.65
N LEU A 4 19.47 2.35 13.40
CA LEU A 4 19.84 1.44 14.48
C LEU A 4 20.41 0.13 13.91
N THR A 5 19.73 -0.45 12.92
CA THR A 5 20.19 -1.70 12.29
C THR A 5 21.49 -1.51 11.49
N ALA A 6 21.71 -0.33 10.92
CA ALA A 6 22.99 0.04 10.32
C ALA A 6 24.11 0.10 11.37
N HIS A 7 23.85 0.67 12.55
CA HIS A 7 24.82 0.71 13.65
C HIS A 7 25.19 -0.70 14.16
N TYR A 8 24.23 -1.63 14.20
CA TYR A 8 24.45 -3.03 14.60
C TYR A 8 24.83 -3.97 13.44
N ASN A 9 25.08 -3.44 12.24
CA ASN A 9 25.46 -4.21 11.04
C ASN A 9 24.44 -5.27 10.58
N VAL A 10 23.17 -5.13 10.97
CA VAL A 10 22.03 -6.00 10.60
C VAL A 10 21.07 -5.30 9.61
N GLY A 11 21.52 -4.20 9.00
CA GLY A 11 20.71 -3.42 8.05
C GLY A 11 20.29 -4.23 6.81
N PHE A 12 21.17 -5.10 6.30
CA PHE A 12 20.88 -5.92 5.13
C PHE A 12 19.75 -6.93 5.37
N GLU A 13 19.71 -7.52 6.56
CA GLU A 13 18.66 -8.46 6.97
C GLU A 13 17.30 -7.76 7.05
N LEU A 14 17.26 -6.57 7.64
CA LEU A 14 16.06 -5.73 7.69
C LEU A 14 15.54 -5.43 6.27
N TRP A 15 16.40 -4.98 5.36
CA TRP A 15 15.98 -4.67 4.00
C TRP A 15 15.49 -5.91 3.25
N THR A 16 16.18 -7.03 3.40
CA THR A 16 15.80 -8.30 2.78
C THR A 16 14.48 -8.85 3.33
N PHE A 17 14.19 -8.58 4.60
CA PHE A 17 12.91 -8.91 5.23
C PHE A 17 11.79 -8.02 4.65
N VAL A 18 11.98 -6.70 4.64
CA VAL A 18 10.93 -5.73 4.28
C VAL A 18 10.63 -5.71 2.78
N ILE A 19 11.63 -5.86 1.92
CA ILE A 19 11.48 -5.56 0.48
C ILE A 19 10.44 -6.45 -0.23
N GLY A 20 10.20 -7.67 0.25
CA GLY A 20 9.24 -8.59 -0.37
C GLY A 20 7.80 -8.07 -0.35
N HIS A 21 7.41 -7.31 0.67
CA HIS A 21 6.04 -6.85 0.90
C HIS A 21 5.94 -5.31 1.02
N GLY A 22 7.02 -4.62 1.38
CA GLY A 22 7.00 -3.19 1.70
C GLY A 22 6.52 -2.28 0.56
N VAL A 23 6.75 -2.64 -0.70
CA VAL A 23 6.29 -1.83 -1.85
C VAL A 23 4.77 -1.77 -1.92
N ILE A 24 4.11 -2.92 -1.77
CA ILE A 24 2.65 -3.02 -1.88
C ILE A 24 1.96 -2.50 -0.61
N GLU A 25 2.58 -2.67 0.57
CA GLU A 25 2.09 -2.08 1.82
C GLU A 25 2.16 -0.56 1.81
N LEU A 26 3.30 0.03 1.44
CA LEU A 26 3.43 1.48 1.36
C LEU A 26 2.42 2.07 0.37
N SER A 27 2.19 1.39 -0.75
CA SER A 27 1.16 1.78 -1.71
C SER A 27 -0.24 1.76 -1.07
N ALA A 28 -0.58 0.71 -0.33
CA ALA A 28 -1.85 0.63 0.40
C ALA A 28 -1.99 1.73 1.47
N ILE A 29 -0.91 2.05 2.19
CA ILE A 29 -0.86 3.14 3.18
C ILE A 29 -1.10 4.48 2.51
N PHE A 30 -0.47 4.76 1.37
CA PHE A 30 -0.69 6.01 0.63
C PHE A 30 -2.14 6.12 0.11
N ILE A 31 -2.73 5.03 -0.39
CA ILE A 31 -4.13 5.02 -0.82
C ILE A 31 -5.06 5.28 0.36
N ALA A 32 -4.82 4.64 1.51
CA ALA A 32 -5.61 4.83 2.72
C ALA A 32 -5.47 6.26 3.28
N GLY A 33 -4.25 6.77 3.36
CA GLY A 33 -3.96 8.14 3.78
C GLY A 33 -4.60 9.17 2.86
N GLY A 34 -4.46 9.00 1.54
CA GLY A 34 -5.11 9.86 0.54
C GLY A 34 -6.64 9.82 0.63
N SER A 35 -7.21 8.65 0.90
CA SER A 35 -8.65 8.49 1.13
C SER A 35 -9.12 9.25 2.38
N GLY A 36 -8.35 9.18 3.47
CA GLY A 36 -8.62 9.96 4.68
C GLY A 36 -8.54 11.48 4.45
N LEU A 37 -7.50 11.93 3.73
CA LEU A 37 -7.37 13.34 3.34
C LEU A 37 -8.52 13.81 2.46
N MET A 38 -9.02 12.98 1.53
CA MET A 38 -10.19 13.29 0.71
C MET A 38 -11.45 13.53 1.55
N LEU A 39 -11.65 12.77 2.63
CA LEU A 39 -12.76 12.99 3.56
C LEU A 39 -12.59 14.28 4.36
N GLY A 40 -11.39 14.55 4.87
CA GLY A 40 -11.07 15.80 5.56
C GLY A 40 -11.30 17.01 4.66
N TRP A 41 -10.87 16.91 3.40
CA TRP A 41 -11.07 17.96 2.40
C TRP A 41 -12.54 18.24 2.12
N ALA A 42 -13.39 17.19 2.04
CA ALA A 42 -14.83 17.35 1.83
C ALA A 42 -15.53 18.10 2.98
N ILE A 43 -15.00 18.03 4.20
CA ILE A 43 -15.52 18.77 5.36
C ILE A 43 -15.05 20.23 5.34
N LEU A 44 -13.77 20.45 5.03
CA LEU A 44 -13.15 21.78 5.04
C LEU A 44 -13.65 22.65 3.88
N GLN A 45 -13.77 22.09 2.68
CA GLN A 45 -14.18 22.80 1.47
C GLN A 45 -15.29 22.03 0.71
N PRO A 46 -16.54 22.04 1.22
CA PRO A 46 -17.65 21.30 0.62
C PRO A 46 -18.23 21.95 -0.65
N GLY A 47 -17.81 23.18 -0.98
CA GLY A 47 -18.36 23.95 -2.11
C GLY A 47 -19.82 24.35 -1.88
N LEU A 48 -20.69 24.04 -2.84
CA LEU A 48 -22.13 24.34 -2.78
C LEU A 48 -22.95 23.31 -1.99
N LEU A 49 -22.34 22.20 -1.57
CA LEU A 49 -23.02 21.15 -0.83
C LEU A 49 -23.01 21.44 0.67
N LYS A 50 -24.00 20.89 1.40
CA LYS A 50 -23.87 20.80 2.86
C LYS A 50 -22.72 19.85 3.18
N ARG A 51 -22.01 20.10 4.29
CA ARG A 51 -20.85 19.29 4.72
C ARG A 51 -21.17 17.79 4.79
N GLY A 52 -22.36 17.43 5.27
CA GLY A 52 -22.80 16.03 5.33
C GLY A 52 -22.93 15.37 3.95
N ASP A 53 -23.49 16.09 2.97
CA ASP A 53 -23.68 15.58 1.61
C ASP A 53 -22.33 15.45 0.87
N ALA A 54 -21.45 16.45 1.03
CA ALA A 54 -20.09 16.41 0.51
C ALA A 54 -19.29 15.23 1.10
N LEU A 55 -19.41 15.02 2.42
CA LEU A 55 -18.76 13.91 3.12
C LEU A 55 -19.32 12.56 2.67
N MET A 56 -20.62 12.42 2.45
CA MET A 56 -21.21 11.18 1.95
C MET A 56 -20.67 10.84 0.55
N LEU A 57 -20.58 11.83 -0.34
CA LEU A 57 -20.07 11.63 -1.69
C LEU A 57 -18.58 11.22 -1.70
N ALA A 58 -17.75 11.93 -0.91
CA ALA A 58 -16.36 11.57 -0.72
C ALA A 58 -16.20 10.20 -0.03
N GLY A 59 -17.06 9.91 0.96
CA GLY A 59 -17.17 8.65 1.69
C GLY A 59 -17.31 7.45 0.78
N ARG A 60 -18.22 7.52 -0.19
CA ARG A 60 -18.43 6.44 -1.18
C ARG A 60 -17.17 6.16 -2.00
N LYS A 61 -16.41 7.19 -2.38
CA LYS A 61 -15.13 7.03 -3.10
C LYS A 61 -14.05 6.45 -2.18
N ALA A 62 -13.93 6.99 -0.96
CA ALA A 62 -12.94 6.54 0.02
C ALA A 62 -13.14 5.07 0.38
N VAL A 63 -14.37 4.64 0.64
CA VAL A 63 -14.68 3.24 0.96
C VAL A 63 -14.27 2.30 -0.17
N LYS A 64 -14.52 2.67 -1.43
CA LYS A 64 -14.08 1.86 -2.59
C LYS A 64 -12.55 1.70 -2.61
N LEU A 65 -11.81 2.79 -2.36
CA LEU A 65 -10.34 2.76 -2.30
C LEU A 65 -9.83 1.89 -1.15
N ILE A 66 -10.43 2.02 0.04
CA ILE A 66 -10.06 1.22 1.22
C ILE A 66 -10.35 -0.26 1.00
N ILE A 67 -11.50 -0.62 0.43
CA ILE A 67 -11.82 -2.00 0.07
C ILE A 67 -10.78 -2.54 -0.93
N GLY A 68 -10.32 -1.71 -1.88
CA GLY A 68 -9.24 -2.05 -2.80
C GLY A 68 -7.90 -2.32 -2.11
N CYS A 69 -7.62 -1.70 -0.96
CA CYS A 69 -6.41 -1.96 -0.17
C CYS A 69 -6.44 -3.33 0.54
N VAL A 70 -7.60 -3.88 0.86
CA VAL A 70 -7.73 -5.16 1.59
C VAL A 70 -6.99 -6.31 0.90
N PRO A 71 -7.23 -6.64 -0.38
CA PRO A 71 -6.48 -7.70 -1.05
C PRO A 71 -4.99 -7.41 -1.14
N ILE A 72 -4.58 -6.14 -1.29
CA ILE A 72 -3.17 -5.74 -1.32
C ILE A 72 -2.49 -6.08 0.01
N LEU A 73 -3.12 -5.73 1.14
CA LEU A 73 -2.60 -6.00 2.48
C LEU A 73 -2.65 -7.49 2.83
N ILE A 74 -3.62 -8.25 2.34
CA ILE A 74 -3.63 -9.71 2.48
C ILE A 74 -2.40 -10.32 1.79
N VAL A 75 -2.13 -9.92 0.54
CA VAL A 75 -0.95 -10.40 -0.18
C VAL A 75 0.34 -10.00 0.53
N ALA A 76 0.42 -8.76 1.04
CA ALA A 76 1.55 -8.30 1.83
C ALA A 76 1.76 -9.16 3.09
N GLY A 77 0.71 -9.38 3.88
CA GLY A 77 0.79 -10.19 5.10
C GLY A 77 1.12 -11.66 4.84
N LEU A 78 0.70 -12.22 3.69
CA LEU A 78 1.13 -13.56 3.28
C LEU A 78 2.64 -13.59 2.95
N ILE A 79 3.16 -12.59 2.25
CA ILE A 79 4.59 -12.50 1.96
C ILE A 79 5.38 -12.31 3.26
N GLU A 80 4.91 -11.44 4.15
CA GLU A 80 5.51 -11.22 5.46
C GLU A 80 5.49 -12.50 6.31
N GLY A 81 4.38 -13.23 6.34
CA GLY A 81 4.25 -14.43 7.16
C GLY A 81 5.03 -15.64 6.66
N PHE A 82 5.16 -15.81 5.34
CA PHE A 82 5.72 -17.03 4.74
C PHE A 82 7.08 -16.86 4.06
N ILE A 83 7.39 -15.67 3.53
CA ILE A 83 8.61 -15.44 2.73
C ILE A 83 9.65 -14.67 3.54
N SER A 84 9.25 -13.57 4.20
CA SER A 84 10.17 -12.69 4.93
C SER A 84 11.00 -13.40 6.01
N PRO A 85 10.41 -14.20 6.94
CA PRO A 85 11.15 -14.87 8.00
C PRO A 85 11.85 -16.17 7.55
N ASN A 86 11.56 -16.67 6.34
CA ASN A 86 12.09 -17.96 5.90
C ASN A 86 13.58 -17.85 5.54
N GLU A 87 14.45 -18.45 6.35
CA GLU A 87 15.91 -18.46 6.17
C GLU A 87 16.35 -19.33 4.98
N ASN A 88 15.53 -20.31 4.58
CA ASN A 88 15.85 -21.18 3.44
C ASN A 88 15.64 -20.50 2.09
N ILE A 89 14.99 -19.33 2.06
CA ILE A 89 14.75 -18.56 0.84
C ILE A 89 15.91 -17.58 0.63
N PRO A 90 16.69 -17.71 -0.47
CA PRO A 90 17.76 -16.79 -0.77
C PRO A 90 17.26 -15.35 -0.95
N TRP A 91 18.07 -14.37 -0.54
CA TRP A 91 17.72 -12.95 -0.64
C TRP A 91 17.31 -12.49 -2.06
N PRO A 92 17.89 -13.00 -3.18
CA PRO A 92 17.45 -12.56 -4.51
C PRO A 92 16.00 -12.93 -4.80
N VAL A 93 15.54 -14.06 -4.26
CA VAL A 93 14.15 -14.50 -4.41
C VAL A 93 13.23 -13.54 -3.66
N LYS A 94 13.55 -13.17 -2.42
CA LYS A 94 12.76 -12.20 -1.63
C LYS A 94 12.64 -10.85 -2.33
N TRP A 95 13.74 -10.38 -2.94
CA TRP A 95 13.76 -9.16 -3.72
C TRP A 95 12.91 -9.27 -5.00
N SER A 96 13.00 -10.41 -5.71
CA SER A 96 12.20 -10.65 -6.92
C SER A 96 10.70 -10.64 -6.63
N VAL A 97 10.27 -11.15 -5.47
CA VAL A 97 8.87 -11.12 -5.03
C VAL A 97 8.41 -9.67 -4.86
N GLY A 98 9.20 -8.82 -4.22
CA GLY A 98 8.88 -7.39 -4.06
C GLY A 98 8.78 -6.65 -5.41
N ILE A 99 9.69 -6.92 -6.33
CA ILE A 99 9.68 -6.33 -7.67
C ILE A 99 8.45 -6.79 -8.47
N VAL A 100 8.17 -8.10 -8.49
CA VAL A 100 7.05 -8.67 -9.25
C VAL A 100 5.71 -8.16 -8.70
N THR A 101 5.52 -8.21 -7.39
CA THR A 101 4.28 -7.73 -6.75
C THR A 101 4.10 -6.23 -6.95
N GLY A 102 5.18 -5.45 -6.86
CA GLY A 102 5.18 -4.03 -7.22
C GLY A 102 4.76 -3.79 -8.67
N ILE A 103 5.40 -4.46 -9.64
CA ILE A 103 5.06 -4.32 -11.07
C ILE A 103 3.61 -4.69 -11.32
N LEU A 104 3.12 -5.79 -10.73
CA LEU A 104 1.72 -6.21 -10.88
C LEU A 104 0.76 -5.15 -10.33
N LEU A 105 1.02 -4.63 -9.13
CA LEU A 105 0.21 -3.58 -8.53
C LEU A 105 0.20 -2.30 -9.39
N TYR A 106 1.38 -1.80 -9.77
CA TYR A 106 1.46 -0.58 -10.58
C TYR A 106 0.86 -0.77 -11.97
N SER A 107 1.02 -1.94 -12.59
CA SER A 107 0.35 -2.26 -13.85
C SER A 107 -1.18 -2.24 -13.68
N TYR A 108 -1.69 -2.82 -12.60
CA TYR A 108 -3.11 -2.77 -12.29
C TYR A 108 -3.60 -1.32 -12.13
N LEU A 109 -2.91 -0.52 -11.31
CA LEU A 109 -3.28 0.87 -11.04
C LEU A 109 -3.21 1.77 -12.28
N LEU A 110 -2.29 1.51 -13.22
CA LEU A 110 -2.05 2.36 -14.39
C LEU A 110 -2.85 1.94 -15.64
N PHE A 111 -3.31 0.70 -15.74
CA PHE A 111 -3.96 0.19 -16.95
C PHE A 111 -5.43 -0.18 -16.75
N VAL A 112 -5.83 -0.62 -15.55
CA VAL A 112 -7.21 -1.04 -15.29
C VAL A 112 -8.10 0.19 -15.05
N GLY A 113 -9.33 0.16 -15.59
CA GLY A 113 -10.32 1.23 -15.42
C GLY A 113 -10.24 2.39 -16.44
N ARG A 114 -9.31 2.35 -17.39
CA ARG A 114 -9.14 3.38 -18.44
C ARG A 114 -10.16 3.30 -19.59
N GLY A 115 -11.05 2.30 -19.57
CA GLY A 115 -12.06 2.07 -20.62
C GLY A 115 -13.44 2.67 -20.34
N GLU A 116 -13.64 3.30 -19.17
CA GLU A 116 -14.92 3.95 -18.82
C GLU A 116 -14.76 5.48 -18.83
N SER A 117 -14.44 6.04 -20.01
CA SER A 117 -14.40 7.49 -20.27
C SER A 117 -15.54 7.91 -21.19
#